data_AF-A0A372QZS6-F1
#
_entry.id   AF-A0A372QZS6-F1
#
_cell.length_a   1.000
_cell.length_b   1.000
_cell.length_c   1.000
_cell.angle_alpha   90.00
_cell.angle_beta   90.00
_cell.angle_gamma   90.00
#
_symmetry.space_group_name_H-M   'P 1'
#
loop_
_entity.id
_entity.type
_entity.pdbx_description
1 polymer ?
#
loop_
_entity_poly.entity_id
_entity_poly.type
_entity_poly.pdbx_seq_one_letter_code
_entity_poly.pdbx_strand_id
1 'polypeptide(L)'
;MKPLFRYMGVRDEIGIKDLILVIQNMVKMDKDKILSAIEITNIIRILEHIAKIQKENKREGNEREKLDGLLIPSTEDTLVNLHEIQFDDMEDRLDDDEKKDYKLAHRFVTLDIAKELELQTLAGKITGTSYTGGDINWDAYEQNELLTTRIKHIIEDYPTSSIFKEFLQTQMMLKPHTFP
;
A
#
# COMPACT_ATOMS: atom_id res chain seq x y z
N MET A 1 19.16 19.60 30.86
CA MET A 1 19.64 20.03 29.53
C MET A 1 18.53 20.44 28.55
N LYS A 2 17.31 19.91 28.62
CA LYS A 2 16.16 20.32 27.76
C LYS A 2 15.76 21.83 27.76
N PRO A 3 15.93 22.64 28.84
CA PRO A 3 15.42 24.01 28.84
C PRO A 3 16.16 24.96 27.90
N LEU A 4 17.47 24.76 27.72
CA LEU A 4 18.31 25.68 26.94
C LEU A 4 17.96 25.63 25.45
N PHE A 5 17.67 24.44 24.92
CA PHE A 5 17.34 24.23 23.51
C PHE A 5 16.00 24.87 23.13
N ARG A 6 14.97 24.75 23.99
CA ARG A 6 13.71 25.48 23.81
C ARG A 6 13.90 27.00 23.79
N TYR A 7 14.73 27.54 24.69
CA TYR A 7 15.03 28.99 24.72
C TYR A 7 15.80 29.48 23.49
N MET A 8 16.55 28.59 22.81
CA MET A 8 17.23 28.89 21.55
C MET A 8 16.34 28.67 20.31
N GLY A 9 15.04 28.43 20.49
CA GLY A 9 14.08 28.24 19.39
C GLY A 9 14.12 26.86 18.74
N VAL A 10 14.84 25.89 19.32
CA VAL A 10 14.87 24.51 18.85
C VAL A 10 13.56 23.84 19.28
N ARG A 11 12.78 23.35 18.31
CA ARG A 11 11.57 22.56 18.56
C ARG A 11 12.00 21.17 19.06
N ASP A 12 11.37 20.67 20.12
CA ASP A 12 11.69 19.36 20.71
C ASP A 12 11.21 18.18 19.84
N GLU A 13 10.32 18.43 18.88
CA GLU A 13 9.68 17.41 18.05
C GLU A 13 9.78 17.77 16.57
N ILE A 14 10.15 16.79 15.74
CA ILE A 14 10.18 16.90 14.29
C ILE A 14 8.76 16.60 13.79
N GLY A 15 8.10 17.61 13.21
CA GLY A 15 6.75 17.45 12.68
C GLY A 15 6.75 16.86 11.27
N ILE A 16 5.57 16.46 10.77
CA ILE A 16 5.41 15.93 9.41
C ILE A 16 5.89 16.95 8.36
N LYS A 17 5.65 18.24 8.58
CA LYS A 17 6.14 19.32 7.70
C LYS A 17 7.66 19.37 7.57
N ASP A 18 8.37 19.10 8.66
CA ASP A 18 9.83 19.08 8.67
C ASP A 18 10.35 17.86 7.87
N LEU A 19 9.69 16.71 8.01
CA LEU A 19 9.98 15.50 7.25
C LEU A 19 9.73 15.68 5.74
N ILE A 20 8.62 16.33 5.36
CA ILE A 20 8.34 16.70 3.97
C ILE A 20 9.43 17.61 3.42
N LEU A 21 9.87 18.60 4.21
CA LEU A 21 10.93 19.52 3.80
C LEU A 21 12.26 18.80 3.58
N VAL A 22 12.58 17.79 4.39
CA VAL A 22 13.78 16.94 4.19
C VAL A 22 13.72 16.24 2.84
N ILE A 23 12.60 15.60 2.51
CA ILE A 23 12.41 14.92 1.21
C ILE A 23 12.53 15.95 0.06
N GLN A 24 11.88 17.10 0.17
CA GLN A 24 11.95 18.16 -0.85
C GLN A 24 13.37 18.71 -1.03
N ASN A 25 14.13 18.88 0.06
CA ASN A 25 15.50 19.39 -0.01
C ASN A 25 16.47 18.38 -0.63
N MET A 26 16.19 17.06 -0.54
CA MET A 26 16.94 16.05 -1.31
C MET A 26 16.76 16.22 -2.83
N VAL A 27 15.61 16.74 -3.28
CA VAL A 27 15.26 16.94 -4.70
C VAL A 27 15.59 18.32 -5.23
N LYS A 28 15.62 19.37 -4.38
CA LYS A 28 15.85 20.76 -4.83
C LYS A 28 17.16 20.97 -5.60
N MET A 29 18.10 20.03 -5.56
CA MET A 29 19.33 20.09 -6.35
C MET A 29 19.20 19.48 -7.75
N ASP A 30 18.24 18.59 -8.02
CA ASP A 30 17.93 18.03 -9.35
C ASP A 30 16.53 17.39 -9.36
N LYS A 31 15.57 17.98 -10.09
CA LYS A 31 14.18 17.47 -10.17
C LYS A 31 14.07 16.13 -10.90
N ASP A 32 15.02 15.84 -11.80
CA ASP A 32 15.06 14.62 -12.61
C ASP A 32 16.18 13.68 -12.15
N LYS A 33 16.67 13.84 -10.91
CA LYS A 33 17.68 12.96 -10.35
C LYS A 33 17.10 11.55 -10.19
N ILE A 34 17.74 10.58 -10.84
CA ILE A 34 17.54 9.16 -10.53
C ILE A 34 18.15 8.92 -9.14
N LEU A 35 17.32 8.53 -8.18
CA LEU A 35 17.74 8.28 -6.82
C LEU A 35 18.51 6.97 -6.72
N SER A 36 19.57 6.96 -5.92
CA SER A 36 20.24 5.72 -5.55
C SER A 36 19.36 4.87 -4.63
N ALA A 37 19.59 3.56 -4.60
CA ALA A 37 18.88 2.65 -3.70
C ALA A 37 18.95 3.07 -2.21
N ILE A 38 20.05 3.70 -1.78
CA ILE A 38 20.23 4.21 -0.43
C ILE A 38 19.32 5.42 -0.18
N GLU A 39 19.24 6.34 -1.14
CA GLU A 39 18.36 7.51 -1.05
C GLU A 39 16.88 7.08 -1.00
N ILE A 40 16.48 6.14 -1.87
CA ILE A 40 15.13 5.57 -1.85
C ILE A 40 14.83 4.93 -0.50
N THR A 41 15.74 4.11 0.02
CA THR A 41 15.55 3.47 1.33
C THR A 41 15.38 4.50 2.45
N ASN A 42 16.16 5.58 2.42
CA ASN A 42 16.02 6.66 3.40
C ASN A 42 14.68 7.39 3.27
N ILE A 43 14.23 7.68 2.05
CA ILE A 43 12.92 8.29 1.80
C ILE A 43 11.80 7.38 2.30
N ILE A 44 11.86 6.08 2.01
CA ILE A 44 10.86 5.11 2.50
C ILE A 44 10.81 5.11 4.03
N ARG A 45 11.96 5.13 4.73
CA ARG A 45 12.00 5.23 6.20
C ARG A 45 11.38 6.52 6.73
N ILE A 46 11.53 7.63 6.00
CA ILE A 46 10.86 8.90 6.35
C ILE A 46 9.35 8.77 6.13
N LEU A 47 8.92 8.15 5.03
CA LEU A 47 7.50 7.91 4.74
C LEU A 47 6.85 6.99 5.77
N GLU A 48 7.55 5.94 6.22
CA GLU A 48 7.12 5.08 7.33
C GLU A 48 6.92 5.89 8.61
N HIS A 49 7.82 6.83 8.90
CA HIS A 49 7.69 7.68 10.08
C HIS A 49 6.49 8.63 9.97
N ILE A 50 6.26 9.23 8.79
CA ILE A 50 5.08 10.07 8.53
C ILE A 50 3.79 9.25 8.69
N ALA A 51 3.75 8.05 8.10
CA ALA A 51 2.60 7.14 8.20
C ALA A 51 2.31 6.75 9.66
N LYS A 52 3.36 6.49 10.44
CA LYS A 52 3.23 6.19 11.88
C LYS A 52 2.64 7.37 12.65
N ILE A 53 3.11 8.59 12.43
CA ILE A 53 2.58 9.80 13.08
C ILE A 53 1.10 9.98 12.72
N GLN A 54 0.73 9.83 11.44
CA GLN A 54 -0.67 9.91 11.00
C GLN A 54 -1.57 8.86 11.68
N LYS A 55 -1.06 7.64 11.82
CA LYS A 55 -1.76 6.54 12.50
C LYS A 55 -1.94 6.80 13.99
N GLU A 56 -0.92 7.35 14.65
CA GLU A 56 -0.98 7.74 16.07
C GLU A 56 -1.97 8.89 16.27
N ASN A 57 -1.94 9.93 15.44
CA ASN A 57 -2.91 11.02 15.45
C ASN A 57 -4.35 10.51 15.30
N LYS A 58 -4.60 9.58 14.37
CA LYS A 58 -5.92 8.96 14.18
C LYS A 58 -6.39 8.18 15.42
N ARG A 59 -5.49 7.48 16.12
CA ARG A 59 -5.81 6.75 17.36
C ARG A 59 -6.14 7.68 18.52
N GLU A 60 -5.49 8.82 18.59
CA GLU A 60 -5.72 9.85 19.60
C GLU A 60 -6.93 10.74 19.32
N GLY A 61 -7.59 10.56 18.16
CA GLY A 61 -8.75 11.36 17.74
C GLY A 61 -8.38 12.74 17.20
N ASN A 62 -7.09 12.97 16.90
CA ASN A 62 -6.60 14.19 16.28
C ASN A 62 -6.86 14.19 14.77
N GLU A 63 -7.01 15.37 14.18
CA GLU A 63 -7.10 15.52 12.73
C GLU A 63 -5.78 15.10 12.07
N ARG A 64 -5.88 14.44 10.91
CA ARG A 64 -4.71 14.10 10.09
C ARG A 64 -4.01 15.38 9.64
N GLU A 65 -2.68 15.39 9.70
CA GLU A 65 -1.91 16.52 9.21
C GLU A 65 -1.96 16.57 7.69
N LYS A 66 -1.94 17.78 7.13
CA LYS A 66 -1.89 17.98 5.68
C LYS A 66 -0.53 17.53 5.14
N LEU A 67 -0.56 16.65 4.14
CA LEU A 67 0.61 16.13 3.44
C LEU A 67 0.97 16.96 2.18
N ASP A 68 0.63 18.25 2.20
CA ASP A 68 0.80 19.14 1.05
C ASP A 68 2.28 19.19 0.60
N GLY A 69 2.52 18.82 -0.66
CA GLY A 69 3.86 18.80 -1.24
C GLY A 69 4.71 17.58 -0.85
N LEU A 70 4.11 16.53 -0.30
CA LEU A 70 4.78 15.25 -0.11
C LEU A 70 5.13 14.62 -1.46
N LEU A 71 6.37 14.14 -1.57
CA LEU A 71 6.87 13.43 -2.74
C LEU A 71 7.07 11.95 -2.40
N ILE A 72 6.66 11.09 -3.31
CA ILE A 72 6.70 9.63 -3.18
C ILE A 72 7.61 9.07 -4.28
N PRO A 73 8.51 8.13 -3.95
CA PRO A 73 9.39 7.51 -4.94
C PRO A 73 8.56 6.65 -5.90
N SER A 74 8.84 6.74 -7.20
CA SER A 74 8.22 5.93 -8.25
C SER A 74 9.04 4.69 -8.59
N THR A 75 8.47 3.80 -9.41
CA THR A 75 9.18 2.66 -10.02
C THR A 75 10.33 3.07 -10.94
N GLU A 76 10.38 4.34 -11.37
CA GLU A 76 11.46 4.91 -12.18
C GLU A 76 12.56 5.55 -11.31
N ASP A 77 12.56 5.29 -10.00
CA ASP A 77 13.52 5.83 -9.03
C ASP A 77 13.53 7.37 -8.97
N THR A 78 12.41 8.00 -9.37
CA THR A 78 12.19 9.46 -9.31
C THR A 78 11.16 9.82 -8.25
N LEU A 79 11.09 11.09 -7.84
CA LEU A 79 10.14 11.57 -6.84
C LEU A 79 8.96 12.27 -7.50
N VAL A 80 7.76 11.73 -7.28
CA VAL A 80 6.52 12.20 -7.89
C VAL A 80 5.58 12.72 -6.79
N ASN A 81 4.70 13.66 -7.15
CA ASN A 81 3.70 14.16 -6.23
C ASN A 81 2.74 13.05 -5.76
N LEU A 82 2.37 13.08 -4.48
CA LEU A 82 1.37 12.19 -3.87
C LEU A 82 0.08 12.02 -4.71
N HIS A 83 -0.39 13.08 -5.37
CA HIS A 83 -1.64 13.05 -6.15
C HIS A 83 -1.47 12.55 -7.60
N GLU A 84 -0.23 12.47 -8.09
CA GLU A 84 0.06 11.99 -9.45
C GLU A 84 0.43 10.51 -9.49
N ILE A 85 0.80 9.94 -8.34
CA ILE A 85 1.28 8.57 -8.23
C ILE A 85 0.17 7.61 -7.75
N GLN A 86 0.25 6.36 -8.18
CA GLN A 86 -0.68 5.30 -7.79
C GLN A 86 0.04 4.17 -7.07
N PHE A 87 -0.63 3.57 -6.08
CA PHE A 87 -0.20 2.32 -5.47
C PHE A 87 -0.65 1.14 -6.33
N ASP A 88 0.28 0.23 -6.66
CA ASP A 88 -0.03 -0.99 -7.42
C ASP A 88 -0.70 -2.02 -6.50
N ASP A 89 -2.03 -2.00 -6.46
CA ASP A 89 -2.88 -2.97 -5.77
C ASP A 89 -3.41 -4.07 -6.70
N MET A 90 -3.02 -4.04 -7.97
CA MET A 90 -3.51 -4.97 -8.99
C MET A 90 -2.51 -6.06 -9.32
N GLU A 91 -1.24 -5.97 -8.89
CA GLU A 91 -0.22 -7.02 -9.07
C GLU A 91 -0.32 -7.64 -10.48
N ASP A 92 -0.47 -8.96 -10.61
CA ASP A 92 -0.51 -9.66 -11.90
C ASP A 92 -1.86 -9.58 -12.64
N ARG A 93 -2.81 -8.76 -12.17
CA ARG A 93 -4.15 -8.63 -12.78
C ARG A 93 -4.16 -7.71 -14.00
N LEU A 94 -3.08 -6.99 -14.24
CA LEU A 94 -2.88 -6.11 -15.41
C LEU A 94 -1.57 -6.44 -16.08
N ASP A 95 -1.56 -6.34 -17.40
CA ASP A 95 -0.35 -6.54 -18.19
C ASP A 95 0.67 -5.41 -17.95
N ASP A 96 1.95 -5.74 -17.98
CA ASP A 96 3.05 -4.78 -17.77
C ASP A 96 3.02 -3.61 -18.76
N ASP A 97 2.46 -3.81 -19.96
CA ASP A 97 2.30 -2.76 -20.96
C ASP A 97 1.20 -1.76 -20.59
N GLU A 98 0.12 -2.22 -19.96
CA GLU A 98 -0.95 -1.34 -19.45
C GLU A 98 -0.48 -0.57 -18.22
N LYS A 99 0.38 -1.18 -17.40
CA LYS A 99 0.95 -0.54 -16.19
C LYS A 99 1.87 0.64 -16.51
N LYS A 100 2.55 0.64 -17.67
CA LYS A 100 3.47 1.72 -18.08
C LYS A 100 2.78 3.05 -18.29
N ASP A 101 1.48 3.05 -18.58
CA ASP A 101 0.70 4.27 -18.74
C ASP A 101 0.41 4.97 -17.41
N TYR A 102 0.69 4.31 -16.27
CA TYR A 102 0.47 4.81 -14.93
C TYR A 102 1.77 5.08 -14.19
N LYS A 103 1.77 6.12 -13.35
CA LYS A 103 2.92 6.43 -12.48
C LYS A 103 2.79 5.61 -11.19
N LEU A 104 3.51 4.51 -11.11
CA LEU A 104 3.44 3.61 -9.96
C LEU A 104 4.42 3.99 -8.86
N ALA A 105 3.98 3.80 -7.61
CA ALA A 105 4.81 3.93 -6.43
C ALA A 105 5.90 2.85 -6.41
N HIS A 106 7.07 3.20 -5.87
CA HIS A 106 8.18 2.27 -5.75
C HIS A 106 7.77 1.05 -4.91
N ARG A 107 8.21 -0.15 -5.30
CA ARG A 107 7.92 -1.46 -4.67
C ARG A 107 8.17 -1.57 -3.15
N PHE A 108 8.87 -0.61 -2.56
CA PHE A 108 9.13 -0.56 -1.11
C PHE A 108 8.10 0.27 -0.34
N VAL A 109 7.22 0.97 -1.05
CA VAL A 109 6.03 1.57 -0.46
C VAL A 109 5.08 0.41 -0.13
N THR A 110 4.89 0.15 1.16
CA THR A 110 3.98 -0.90 1.62
C THR A 110 2.53 -0.42 1.61
N LEU A 111 1.59 -1.37 1.65
CA LEU A 111 0.16 -1.08 1.76
C LEU A 111 -0.16 -0.18 2.98
N ASP A 112 0.50 -0.43 4.12
CA ASP A 112 0.35 0.40 5.32
C ASP A 112 0.73 1.86 5.07
N ILE A 113 1.86 2.10 4.39
CA ILE A 113 2.29 3.45 4.03
C ILE A 113 1.28 4.07 3.05
N ALA A 114 0.88 3.33 2.02
CA ALA A 114 -0.08 3.81 1.03
C ALA A 114 -1.43 4.21 1.66
N LYS A 115 -1.93 3.39 2.59
CA LYS A 115 -3.19 3.61 3.31
C LYS A 115 -3.13 4.82 4.25
N GLU A 116 -2.06 4.96 5.02
CA GLU A 116 -1.94 6.08 5.98
C GLU A 116 -1.62 7.41 5.30
N LEU A 117 -0.98 7.38 4.12
CA LEU A 117 -0.74 8.56 3.30
C LEU A 117 -1.87 8.87 2.31
N GLU A 118 -2.93 8.05 2.28
CA GLU A 118 -4.08 8.18 1.36
C GLU A 118 -3.68 8.20 -0.13
N LEU A 119 -2.74 7.34 -0.53
CA LEU A 119 -2.38 7.17 -1.94
C LEU A 119 -3.57 6.68 -2.77
N GLN A 120 -3.67 7.12 -4.03
CA GLN A 120 -4.66 6.56 -4.94
C GLN A 120 -4.26 5.12 -5.34
N THR A 121 -5.19 4.17 -5.31
CA THR A 121 -4.95 2.82 -5.84
C THR A 121 -5.01 2.80 -7.38
N LEU A 122 -4.27 1.89 -8.00
CA LEU A 122 -4.32 1.67 -9.44
C LEU A 122 -5.72 1.25 -9.88
N ALA A 123 -6.36 0.34 -9.12
CA ALA A 123 -7.75 -0.05 -9.34
C ALA A 123 -8.73 1.15 -9.30
N GLY A 124 -8.56 2.05 -8.33
CA GLY A 124 -9.38 3.25 -8.20
C GLY A 124 -9.20 4.21 -9.37
N LYS A 125 -7.97 4.34 -9.88
CA LYS A 125 -7.67 5.15 -11.06
C LYS A 125 -8.35 4.60 -12.31
N ILE A 126 -8.26 3.29 -12.55
CA ILE A 126 -8.80 2.63 -13.75
C ILE A 126 -10.33 2.63 -13.76
N THR A 127 -10.95 2.38 -12.61
CA THR A 127 -12.42 2.37 -12.49
C THR A 127 -13.04 3.77 -12.56
N GLY A 128 -12.22 4.82 -12.66
CA GLY A 128 -12.70 6.22 -12.68
C GLY A 128 -13.30 6.66 -11.33
N THR A 129 -13.14 5.85 -10.28
CA THR A 129 -13.54 6.24 -8.93
C THR A 129 -12.42 7.07 -8.31
N SER A 130 -12.41 8.36 -8.62
CA SER A 130 -11.59 9.33 -7.89
C SER A 130 -12.22 9.53 -6.50
N TYR A 131 -11.95 8.62 -5.57
CA TYR A 131 -12.26 8.84 -4.16
C TYR A 131 -11.32 9.93 -3.64
N THR A 132 -11.67 11.19 -3.92
CA THR A 132 -11.02 12.35 -3.31
C THR A 132 -11.54 12.46 -1.89
N GLY A 133 -10.80 11.89 -0.95
CA GLY A 133 -11.07 12.03 0.49
C GLY A 133 -11.70 10.79 1.11
N GLY A 134 -10.90 10.07 1.91
CA GLY A 134 -11.35 9.22 3.01
C GLY A 134 -12.08 7.91 2.70
N ASP A 135 -12.67 7.76 1.52
CA ASP A 135 -13.58 6.63 1.20
C ASP A 135 -12.93 5.55 0.30
N ILE A 136 -11.60 5.53 0.21
CA ILE A 136 -10.91 4.35 -0.31
C ILE A 136 -11.12 3.24 0.72
N ASN A 137 -12.03 2.32 0.43
CA ASN A 137 -12.24 1.14 1.26
C ASN A 137 -11.08 0.17 1.06
N TRP A 138 -9.92 0.51 1.62
CA TRP A 138 -8.72 -0.32 1.65
C TRP A 138 -8.99 -1.70 2.28
N ASP A 139 -10.01 -1.80 3.14
CA ASP A 139 -10.40 -3.05 3.80
C ASP A 139 -11.20 -3.97 2.87
N ALA A 140 -11.83 -3.46 1.80
CA ALA A 140 -12.50 -4.28 0.79
C ALA A 140 -11.50 -4.91 -0.21
N TYR A 141 -10.33 -4.31 -0.37
CA TYR A 141 -9.24 -4.84 -1.20
C TYR A 141 -8.33 -5.79 -0.43
N GLU A 142 -8.37 -5.75 0.91
CA GLU A 142 -7.79 -6.78 1.75
C GLU A 142 -8.66 -8.04 1.59
N GLN A 143 -8.17 -9.02 0.84
CA GLN A 143 -8.88 -10.27 0.55
C GLN A 143 -8.96 -11.17 1.81
N ASN A 144 -9.59 -10.68 2.87
CA ASN A 144 -9.83 -11.36 4.12
C ASN A 144 -11.12 -12.17 4.06
N GLU A 145 -11.37 -12.89 2.94
CA GLU A 145 -12.41 -13.91 3.00
C GLU A 145 -11.86 -15.05 3.87
N LEU A 146 -12.39 -15.16 5.10
CA LEU A 146 -12.06 -16.26 5.99
C LEU A 146 -12.23 -17.59 5.22
N LEU A 147 -11.30 -18.52 5.39
CA LEU A 147 -11.33 -19.84 4.75
C LEU A 147 -12.70 -20.51 4.88
N THR A 148 -13.39 -20.29 5.99
CA THR A 148 -14.75 -20.78 6.26
C THR A 148 -15.81 -20.18 5.34
N THR A 149 -15.71 -18.90 4.99
CA THR A 149 -16.64 -18.23 4.07
C THR A 149 -16.41 -18.70 2.64
N ARG A 150 -15.15 -18.85 2.22
CA ARG A 150 -14.82 -19.44 0.93
C ARG A 150 -15.30 -20.89 0.79
N ILE A 151 -15.08 -21.71 1.82
CA ILE A 151 -15.60 -23.09 1.87
C ILE A 151 -17.14 -23.08 1.81
N LYS A 152 -17.79 -22.16 2.51
CA LYS A 152 -19.26 -22.04 2.50
C LYS A 152 -19.80 -21.71 1.11
N HIS A 153 -19.25 -20.71 0.42
CA HIS A 153 -19.66 -20.38 -0.95
C HIS A 153 -19.44 -21.55 -1.91
N ILE A 154 -18.29 -22.23 -1.82
CA ILE A 154 -18.01 -23.44 -2.63
C ILE A 154 -19.05 -24.54 -2.37
N ILE A 155 -19.47 -24.75 -1.12
CA ILE A 155 -20.49 -25.74 -0.77
C ILE A 155 -21.88 -25.31 -1.24
N GLU A 156 -22.21 -24.02 -1.19
CA GLU A 156 -23.51 -23.50 -1.65
C GLU A 156 -23.67 -23.64 -3.17
N ASP A 157 -22.60 -23.43 -3.94
CA ASP A 157 -22.59 -23.58 -5.40
C ASP A 157 -22.50 -25.04 -5.86
N TYR A 158 -22.22 -25.98 -4.94
CA TYR A 158 -22.16 -27.40 -5.24
C TYR A 158 -23.40 -28.14 -4.71
N PRO A 159 -24.21 -28.77 -5.58
CA PRO A 159 -25.27 -29.65 -5.10
C PRO A 159 -24.64 -30.79 -4.30
N THR A 160 -25.13 -31.02 -3.08
CA THR A 160 -24.52 -31.93 -2.09
C THR A 160 -24.27 -33.34 -2.65
N SER A 161 -25.10 -33.78 -3.61
CA SER A 161 -24.95 -35.06 -4.33
C SER A 161 -23.66 -35.19 -5.15
N SER A 162 -23.05 -34.09 -5.58
CA SER A 162 -21.81 -34.09 -6.38
C SER A 162 -20.57 -34.19 -5.49
N ILE A 163 -20.58 -33.53 -4.31
CA ILE A 163 -19.48 -33.60 -3.34
C ILE A 163 -19.27 -35.05 -2.86
N PHE A 164 -20.36 -35.76 -2.54
CA PHE A 164 -20.26 -37.16 -2.13
C PHE A 164 -19.76 -38.08 -3.24
N LYS A 165 -20.09 -37.79 -4.51
CA LYS A 165 -19.60 -38.57 -5.65
C LYS A 165 -18.10 -38.38 -5.82
N GLU A 166 -17.61 -37.13 -5.82
CA GLU A 166 -16.18 -36.85 -5.92
C GLU A 166 -15.39 -37.44 -4.75
N PHE A 167 -15.89 -37.33 -3.52
CA PHE A 167 -15.25 -37.95 -2.34
C PHE A 167 -15.07 -39.47 -2.50
N LEU A 168 -16.10 -40.16 -3.01
CA LEU A 168 -16.03 -41.60 -3.30
C LEU A 168 -15.11 -41.90 -4.50
N GLN A 169 -15.06 -41.01 -5.48
CA GLN A 169 -14.22 -41.14 -6.67
C GLN A 169 -12.73 -40.99 -6.33
N THR A 170 -12.38 -40.08 -5.41
CA THR A 170 -11.02 -39.94 -4.86
C THR A 170 -10.59 -41.20 -4.12
N GLN A 171 -11.49 -41.83 -3.35
CA GLN A 171 -11.24 -43.13 -2.70
C GLN A 171 -11.06 -44.28 -3.72
N MET A 172 -11.77 -44.25 -4.85
CA MET A 172 -11.56 -45.21 -5.94
C MET A 172 -10.24 -45.01 -6.70
N MET A 173 -9.79 -43.76 -6.87
CA MET A 173 -8.48 -43.44 -7.47
C MET A 173 -7.29 -43.77 -6.55
N LEU A 174 -7.52 -43.84 -5.23
CA LEU A 174 -6.52 -44.23 -4.23
C LEU A 174 -6.39 -45.75 -4.03
N LYS A 175 -7.10 -46.58 -4.80
CA LYS A 175 -6.83 -48.02 -4.77
C LYS A 175 -5.40 -48.28 -5.26
N PRO A 176 -4.52 -48.91 -4.45
CA PRO A 176 -3.23 -49.34 -4.96
C PRO A 176 -3.48 -50.29 -6.14
N HIS A 177 -2.71 -50.11 -7.21
CA HIS A 177 -2.58 -51.12 -8.25
C HIS A 177 -2.01 -52.39 -7.61
N THR A 178 -2.87 -53.24 -7.05
CA THR A 178 -2.55 -54.64 -6.82
C THR A 178 -2.94 -55.39 -8.08
N PHE A 179 -1.94 -55.72 -8.88
CA PHE A 179 -1.98 -56.73 -9.92
C PHE A 179 -0.68 -57.54 -9.82
N PRO A 180 -0.70 -58.82 -10.20
CA PRO A 180 -1.53 -59.93 -9.72
C PRO A 180 -0.81 -60.78 -8.66
#